data_AF-A0A1V0M5Z9-F1
#
_entry.id   AF-A0A1V0M5Z9-F1
#
_cell.length_a   1.000
_cell.length_b   1.000
_cell.length_c   1.000
_cell.angle_alpha   90.00
_cell.angle_beta   90.00
_cell.angle_gamma   90.00
#
_symmetry.space_group_name_H-M   'P 1'
#
loop_
_entity.id
_entity.type
_entity.pdbx_description
1 polymer ?
#
loop_
_entity_poly.entity_id
_entity_poly.type
_entity_poly.pdbx_seq_one_letter_code
_entity_poly.pdbx_strand_id
1 'polypeptide(L)'
;MNSPGTSKEGGRISGLRFDLESSAHWLISASHHLPDQHVKQVIPHKRLILIVSFAASIAATIGAIQYSHTTPGALPVTTSTESSDEIVKASIQEDFLKAPAKFDISTAAKRLSDVTIEGGYHICSPKDEITADQYIDISRMLDTQRSHAVEFKKAVDLALSAPEGVSDCTFRVLTLIDRATP
;
A
#
# COMPACT_ATOMS: atom_id res chain seq x y z
N MET A 1 -48.42 -24.33 -41.85
CA MET A 1 -49.49 -24.56 -40.84
C MET A 1 -49.23 -23.61 -39.69
N ASN A 2 -50.26 -22.82 -39.36
CA ASN A 2 -50.21 -21.73 -38.41
C ASN A 2 -50.40 -22.19 -36.96
N SER A 3 -49.77 -21.40 -36.08
CA SER A 3 -50.17 -21.01 -34.72
C SER A 3 -49.70 -21.78 -33.48
N PRO A 4 -49.44 -21.02 -32.40
CA PRO A 4 -48.80 -21.45 -31.15
C PRO A 4 -49.80 -21.63 -29.99
N GLY A 5 -49.41 -22.40 -28.98
CA GLY A 5 -50.17 -22.58 -27.74
C GLY A 5 -49.48 -21.91 -26.55
N THR A 6 -50.06 -20.82 -26.09
CA THR A 6 -49.75 -20.07 -24.87
C THR A 6 -50.11 -20.87 -23.62
N SER A 7 -49.26 -20.86 -22.58
CA SER A 7 -49.72 -21.06 -21.20
C SER A 7 -49.18 -19.95 -20.29
N LYS A 8 -50.11 -19.39 -19.52
CA LYS A 8 -49.98 -18.30 -18.55
C LYS A 8 -49.71 -18.88 -17.17
N GLU A 9 -48.78 -18.28 -16.44
CA GLU A 9 -48.80 -18.06 -14.98
C GLU A 9 -47.65 -17.08 -14.70
N GLY A 10 -47.82 -15.90 -14.11
CA GLY A 10 -48.74 -15.53 -13.05
C GLY A 10 -47.92 -15.37 -11.77
N GLY A 11 -47.40 -14.18 -11.49
CA GLY A 11 -46.58 -13.98 -10.29
C GLY A 11 -45.86 -12.64 -10.20
N ARG A 12 -46.60 -11.54 -10.39
CA ARG A 12 -46.15 -10.17 -10.12
C ARG A 12 -46.19 -9.95 -8.61
N ILE A 13 -45.06 -10.04 -7.92
CA ILE A 13 -44.91 -9.49 -6.58
C ILE A 13 -44.45 -8.04 -6.69
N SER A 14 -45.44 -7.15 -6.57
CA SER A 14 -45.29 -5.76 -6.15
C SER A 14 -44.37 -5.71 -4.92
N GLY A 15 -43.36 -4.84 -4.91
CA GLY A 15 -43.55 -3.49 -4.40
C GLY A 15 -43.24 -3.42 -2.91
N LEU A 16 -41.97 -3.18 -2.58
CA LEU A 16 -41.56 -2.60 -1.29
C LEU A 16 -40.79 -1.33 -1.59
N ARG A 17 -41.56 -0.25 -1.70
CA ARG A 17 -41.14 1.13 -1.55
C ARG A 17 -40.68 1.26 -0.10
N PHE A 18 -39.41 1.55 0.13
CA PHE A 18 -39.00 2.09 1.43
C PHE A 18 -39.36 3.56 1.40
N ASP A 19 -40.44 3.89 2.12
CA ASP A 19 -40.92 5.24 2.29
C ASP A 19 -39.89 6.09 3.05
N LEU A 20 -39.59 7.21 2.39
CA LEU A 20 -39.03 8.42 2.95
C LEU A 20 -40.11 9.09 3.83
N GLU A 21 -39.68 9.83 4.85
CA GLU A 21 -40.46 10.65 5.80
C GLU A 21 -41.04 9.94 7.05
N SER A 22 -40.43 10.24 8.21
CA SER A 22 -41.20 10.81 9.31
C SER A 22 -40.28 11.54 10.32
N SER A 23 -40.36 12.87 10.21
CA SER A 23 -40.56 13.79 11.32
C SER A 23 -39.46 14.02 12.37
N ALA A 24 -38.83 15.17 12.18
CA ALA A 24 -38.27 16.04 13.20
C ALA A 24 -39.22 16.30 14.39
N HIS A 25 -38.58 16.66 15.52
CA HIS A 25 -39.03 17.36 16.75
C HIS A 25 -38.40 16.58 17.91
N TRP A 26 -37.37 17.09 18.58
CA TRP A 26 -37.51 17.99 19.72
C TRP A 26 -36.44 19.09 19.77
N LEU A 27 -36.91 20.30 20.08
CA LEU A 27 -36.21 21.57 20.23
C LEU A 27 -35.77 21.79 21.70
N ILE A 28 -34.56 22.35 21.86
CA ILE A 28 -34.17 23.51 22.70
C ILE A 28 -34.35 23.47 24.24
N SER A 29 -33.23 23.61 24.98
CA SER A 29 -32.94 24.71 25.93
C SER A 29 -31.61 24.46 26.68
N ALA A 30 -30.56 25.26 26.42
CA ALA A 30 -30.19 26.52 27.11
C ALA A 30 -29.28 26.25 28.33
N SER A 31 -27.98 26.52 28.24
CA SER A 31 -27.29 27.81 28.47
C SER A 31 -26.80 27.94 29.91
N HIS A 32 -25.48 27.95 30.10
CA HIS A 32 -24.68 28.60 31.18
C HIS A 32 -23.22 28.18 30.87
N HIS A 33 -22.15 28.98 30.88
CA HIS A 33 -21.90 30.39 31.14
C HIS A 33 -20.42 30.59 30.70
N LEU A 34 -20.14 31.53 29.79
CA LEU A 34 -18.77 32.01 29.50
C LEU A 34 -18.26 32.85 30.67
N PRO A 35 -16.95 32.84 30.93
CA PRO A 35 -16.15 34.02 30.57
C PRO A 35 -14.96 33.59 29.70
N ASP A 36 -14.81 34.14 28.49
CA ASP A 36 -14.00 35.32 28.22
C ASP A 36 -12.66 35.31 28.97
N GLN A 37 -11.61 34.81 28.31
CA GLN A 37 -10.30 35.45 28.34
C GLN A 37 -9.62 35.34 26.97
N HIS A 38 -9.60 36.49 26.30
CA HIS A 38 -8.64 36.89 25.29
C HIS A 38 -7.20 36.50 25.62
N VAL A 39 -6.58 35.64 24.81
CA VAL A 39 -5.17 35.80 24.42
C VAL A 39 -5.03 35.45 22.94
N LYS A 40 -5.05 36.49 22.10
CA LYS A 40 -4.44 36.46 20.76
C LYS A 40 -2.93 36.29 20.96
N GLN A 41 -2.40 35.11 20.65
CA GLN A 41 -0.96 34.97 20.39
C GLN A 41 -0.75 34.71 18.92
N VAL A 42 -0.74 35.81 18.16
CA VAL A 42 -0.18 35.88 16.81
C VAL A 42 1.33 35.93 16.98
N ILE A 43 2.03 34.86 16.60
CA ILE A 43 3.49 34.88 16.44
C ILE A 43 3.80 34.60 14.97
N PRO A 44 4.71 35.36 14.36
CA PRO A 44 4.63 35.78 12.97
C PRO A 44 5.14 34.73 12.00
N HIS A 45 4.61 34.80 10.76
CA HIS A 45 5.20 34.23 9.56
C HIS A 45 6.66 34.68 9.41
N LYS A 46 7.59 33.88 9.93
CA LYS A 46 9.00 34.02 9.62
C LYS A 46 9.25 33.25 8.34
N ARG A 47 9.23 33.99 7.23
CA ARG A 47 9.67 33.53 5.91
C ARG A 47 11.05 32.90 6.04
N LEU A 48 11.11 31.57 6.01
CA LEU A 48 12.38 30.86 5.84
C LEU A 48 12.61 30.73 4.34
N ILE A 49 13.34 31.69 3.80
CA ILE A 49 13.77 31.74 2.39
C ILE A 49 15.17 31.10 2.31
N LEU A 50 15.30 30.11 1.41
CA LEU A 50 16.52 29.59 0.76
C LEU A 50 17.59 28.98 1.69
N ILE A 51 18.26 27.88 1.32
CA ILE A 51 19.21 27.79 0.20
C ILE A 51 19.14 26.39 -0.43
N VAL A 52 18.98 26.35 -1.76
CA VAL A 52 19.26 25.17 -2.60
C VAL A 52 20.77 25.01 -2.66
N SER A 53 21.33 24.08 -1.90
CA SER A 53 22.75 23.72 -1.98
C SER A 53 22.91 22.54 -2.94
N PHE A 54 23.16 22.84 -4.21
CA PHE A 54 23.60 21.86 -5.20
C PHE A 54 25.09 21.59 -4.98
N ALA A 55 25.43 20.69 -4.04
CA ALA A 55 26.79 20.21 -3.89
C ALA A 55 27.02 19.03 -4.86
N ALA A 56 27.21 19.37 -6.14
CA ALA A 56 27.84 18.46 -7.08
C ALA A 56 29.33 18.36 -6.71
N SER A 57 29.67 17.36 -5.90
CA SER A 57 31.05 17.03 -5.57
C SER A 57 31.29 15.56 -5.86
N ILE A 58 31.35 15.20 -7.15
CA ILE A 58 32.00 13.97 -7.57
C ILE A 58 33.47 14.33 -7.83
N ALA A 59 34.25 14.36 -6.75
CA ALA A 59 35.69 14.26 -6.87
C ALA A 59 35.99 12.86 -7.40
N ALA A 60 36.25 12.74 -8.69
CA ALA A 60 36.81 11.54 -9.28
C ALA A 60 38.28 11.42 -8.85
N THR A 61 38.52 10.96 -7.63
CA THR A 61 39.82 10.41 -7.24
C THR A 61 39.94 9.03 -7.86
N ILE A 62 40.53 9.00 -9.06
CA ILE A 62 41.12 7.79 -9.63
C ILE A 62 42.31 7.45 -8.74
N GLY A 63 42.04 6.70 -7.67
CA GLY A 63 43.07 6.08 -6.85
C GLY A 63 43.73 4.98 -7.67
N ALA A 64 44.89 5.30 -8.26
CA ALA A 64 45.80 4.30 -8.77
C ALA A 64 46.13 3.31 -7.64
N ILE A 65 45.80 2.04 -7.86
CA ILE A 65 46.12 0.93 -6.97
C ILE A 65 47.65 0.80 -6.95
N GLN A 66 48.29 1.39 -5.94
CA GLN A 66 49.64 1.01 -5.56
C GLN A 66 49.53 -0.28 -4.76
N TYR A 67 49.83 -1.39 -5.42
CA TYR A 67 50.05 -2.68 -4.78
C TYR A 67 51.22 -2.56 -3.81
N SER A 68 50.91 -2.46 -2.51
CA SER A 68 51.87 -2.66 -1.44
C SER A 68 51.45 -3.88 -0.65
N HIS A 69 52.25 -4.92 -0.83
CA HIS A 69 52.28 -6.19 -0.15
C HIS A 69 52.21 -6.01 1.38
N THR A 70 51.24 -6.63 2.06
CA THR A 70 51.36 -7.37 3.35
C THR A 70 50.01 -7.53 4.06
N THR A 71 49.75 -8.75 4.56
CA THR A 71 48.62 -9.21 5.42
C THR A 71 47.43 -9.85 4.67
N PRO A 72 47.33 -11.19 4.65
CA PRO A 72 46.12 -11.89 4.25
C PRO A 72 45.12 -11.90 5.41
N GLY A 73 43.86 -11.52 5.14
CA GLY A 73 42.74 -12.03 5.91
C GLY A 73 41.98 -11.03 6.80
N ALA A 74 41.66 -9.84 6.29
CA ALA A 74 40.45 -9.14 6.74
C ALA A 74 39.91 -8.33 5.56
N LEU A 75 39.01 -8.94 4.79
CA LEU A 75 38.18 -8.19 3.86
C LEU A 75 37.41 -7.15 4.68
N PRO A 76 37.43 -5.87 4.30
CA PRO A 76 36.46 -4.93 4.85
C PRO A 76 35.09 -5.44 4.41
N VAL A 77 34.29 -5.93 5.37
CA VAL A 77 32.85 -6.13 5.16
C VAL A 77 32.28 -4.73 5.00
N THR A 78 32.22 -4.27 3.75
CA THR A 78 31.33 -3.20 3.37
C THR A 78 29.92 -3.75 3.58
N THR A 79 29.34 -3.50 4.74
CA THR A 79 27.90 -3.61 4.96
C THR A 79 27.22 -2.57 4.08
N SER A 80 27.09 -2.90 2.79
CA SER A 80 26.21 -2.22 1.85
C SER A 80 24.79 -2.69 2.12
N THR A 81 24.31 -2.45 3.34
CA THR A 81 22.93 -2.74 3.75
C THR A 81 22.03 -1.52 3.61
N GLU A 82 22.39 -0.52 2.80
CA GLU A 82 21.38 0.30 2.12
C GLU A 82 20.94 -0.46 0.86
N SER A 83 19.81 -1.14 0.88
CA SER A 83 19.62 -2.41 1.57
C SER A 83 19.04 -3.36 0.52
N SER A 84 19.47 -4.63 0.48
CA SER A 84 18.94 -5.57 -0.52
C SER A 84 17.40 -5.63 -0.49
N ASP A 85 16.77 -5.31 0.64
CA ASP A 85 15.32 -5.26 0.76
C ASP A 85 14.68 -4.04 0.09
N GLU A 86 15.23 -2.84 0.21
CA GLU A 86 14.69 -1.65 -0.48
C GLU A 86 14.79 -1.79 -2.00
N ILE A 87 15.87 -2.41 -2.51
CA ILE A 87 16.03 -2.71 -3.94
C ILE A 87 14.94 -3.69 -4.43
N VAL A 88 14.67 -4.75 -3.66
CA VAL A 88 13.66 -5.75 -4.04
C VAL A 88 12.25 -5.14 -3.97
N LYS A 89 11.94 -4.37 -2.91
CA LYS A 89 10.65 -3.66 -2.79
C LYS A 89 10.43 -2.72 -3.97
N ALA A 90 11.42 -1.90 -4.32
CA ALA A 90 11.33 -0.97 -5.45
C ALA A 90 11.17 -1.71 -6.79
N SER A 91 11.90 -2.81 -7.00
CA SER A 91 11.75 -3.63 -8.20
C SER A 91 10.35 -4.25 -8.33
N ILE A 92 9.75 -4.71 -7.23
CA ILE A 92 8.37 -5.25 -7.25
C ILE A 92 7.37 -4.17 -7.67
N GLN A 93 7.51 -2.96 -7.13
CA GLN A 93 6.66 -1.82 -7.52
C GLN A 93 6.83 -1.48 -9.00
N GLU A 94 8.08 -1.43 -9.48
CA GLU A 94 8.39 -1.14 -10.87
C GLU A 94 7.84 -2.23 -11.82
N ASP A 95 7.94 -3.51 -11.46
CA ASP A 95 7.41 -4.63 -12.25
C ASP A 95 5.89 -4.51 -12.42
N PHE A 96 5.16 -4.13 -11.36
CA PHE A 96 3.72 -3.87 -11.43
C PHE A 96 3.41 -2.69 -12.35
N LEU A 97 4.11 -1.57 -12.21
CA LEU A 97 3.87 -0.37 -13.01
C LEU A 97 4.19 -0.58 -14.51
N LYS A 98 5.24 -1.34 -14.83
CA LYS A 98 5.64 -1.62 -16.21
C LYS A 98 4.67 -2.57 -16.92
N ALA A 99 4.14 -3.57 -16.22
CA ALA A 99 3.33 -4.62 -16.82
C ALA A 99 2.24 -5.13 -15.87
N PRO A 100 1.25 -4.29 -15.48
CA PRO A 100 0.31 -4.61 -14.41
C PRO A 100 -0.57 -5.81 -14.76
N ALA A 101 -0.93 -5.98 -16.03
CA ALA A 101 -1.72 -7.12 -16.51
C ALA A 101 -0.95 -8.47 -16.50
N LYS A 102 0.38 -8.44 -16.39
CA LYS A 102 1.25 -9.62 -16.35
C LYS A 102 1.92 -9.80 -14.99
N PHE A 103 1.59 -8.94 -14.01
CA PHE A 103 2.21 -9.00 -12.70
C PHE A 103 1.79 -10.28 -11.97
N ASP A 104 2.78 -11.02 -11.49
CA ASP A 104 2.60 -12.25 -10.74
C ASP A 104 2.89 -11.99 -9.26
N ILE A 105 1.82 -11.88 -8.48
CA ILE A 105 1.89 -11.62 -7.04
C ILE A 105 2.58 -12.75 -6.28
N SER A 106 2.43 -14.00 -6.70
CA SER A 106 3.02 -15.16 -6.03
C SER A 106 4.53 -15.18 -6.23
N THR A 107 4.98 -14.89 -7.46
CA THR A 107 6.41 -14.74 -7.76
C THR A 107 7.02 -13.55 -7.01
N ALA A 108 6.32 -12.41 -6.94
CA ALA A 108 6.77 -11.25 -6.18
C ALA A 108 6.85 -11.55 -4.66
N ALA A 109 5.86 -12.24 -4.09
CA ALA A 109 5.84 -12.61 -2.67
C ALA A 109 7.00 -13.57 -2.33
N LYS A 110 7.30 -14.53 -3.22
CA LYS A 110 8.47 -15.41 -3.06
C LYS A 110 9.78 -14.65 -3.12
N ARG A 111 9.93 -13.70 -4.07
CA ARG A 111 11.11 -12.83 -4.12
C ARG A 111 11.27 -12.03 -2.82
N LEU A 112 10.16 -11.59 -2.22
CA LEU A 112 10.16 -10.87 -0.96
C LEU A 112 10.51 -11.77 0.24
N SER A 113 10.11 -13.05 0.24
CA SER A 113 10.44 -14.00 1.31
C SER A 113 11.93 -14.34 1.39
N ASP A 114 12.62 -14.28 0.25
CA ASP A 114 14.06 -14.56 0.15
C ASP A 114 14.93 -13.41 0.69
N VAL A 115 14.33 -12.28 1.03
CA VAL A 115 15.03 -11.09 1.50
C VAL A 115 15.23 -11.13 3.01
N THR A 116 16.48 -10.89 3.42
CA THR A 116 16.88 -10.76 4.82
C THR A 116 17.45 -9.37 5.11
N ILE A 117 17.12 -8.83 6.28
CA ILE A 117 17.73 -7.60 6.82
C ILE A 117 18.95 -7.91 7.69
N GLU A 118 19.62 -6.86 8.16
CA GLU A 118 20.71 -6.97 9.13
C GLU A 118 20.33 -7.87 10.32
N GLY A 119 21.22 -8.80 10.66
CA GLY A 119 20.96 -9.84 11.65
C GLY A 119 20.32 -11.11 11.10
N GLY A 120 20.09 -11.21 9.78
CA GLY A 120 19.61 -12.45 9.13
C GLY A 120 18.13 -12.71 9.29
N TYR A 121 17.35 -11.71 9.73
CA TYR A 121 15.90 -11.83 9.86
C TYR A 121 15.22 -11.66 8.51
N HIS A 122 14.23 -12.51 8.23
CA HIS A 122 13.38 -12.34 7.04
C HIS A 122 12.46 -11.13 7.23
N ILE A 123 12.24 -10.40 6.14
CA ILE A 123 11.32 -9.25 6.18
C ILE A 123 9.86 -9.67 6.26
N CYS A 124 9.52 -10.90 5.85
CA CYS A 124 8.17 -11.41 5.88
C CYS A 124 8.15 -12.93 6.02
N SER A 125 7.00 -13.47 6.43
CA SER A 125 6.76 -14.91 6.49
C SER A 125 5.85 -15.37 5.34
N PRO A 126 6.27 -16.37 4.54
CA PRO A 126 5.41 -16.93 3.50
C PRO A 126 4.36 -17.91 4.04
N LYS A 127 4.43 -18.28 5.33
CA LYS A 127 3.55 -19.28 5.94
C LYS A 127 2.56 -18.69 6.94
N ASP A 128 2.89 -17.56 7.53
CA ASP A 128 2.02 -16.92 8.50
C ASP A 128 0.94 -16.14 7.76
N GLU A 129 -0.31 -16.49 8.05
CA GLU A 129 -1.47 -15.75 7.57
C GLU A 129 -1.51 -14.37 8.23
N ILE A 130 -1.95 -13.36 7.48
CA ILE A 130 -2.16 -12.03 8.04
C ILE A 130 -3.26 -11.99 9.08
N THR A 131 -3.19 -10.99 9.95
CA THR A 131 -4.19 -10.72 10.97
C THR A 131 -5.51 -10.21 10.37
N ALA A 132 -6.59 -10.30 11.14
CA ALA A 132 -7.90 -9.75 10.75
C ALA A 132 -7.84 -8.25 10.41
N ASP A 133 -7.04 -7.46 11.15
CA ASP A 133 -6.89 -6.02 10.88
C ASP A 133 -6.25 -5.77 9.50
N GLN A 134 -5.31 -6.62 9.09
CA GLN A 134 -4.68 -6.52 7.77
C GLN A 134 -5.63 -6.91 6.63
N TYR A 135 -6.58 -7.84 6.86
CA TYR A 135 -7.66 -8.09 5.90
C TYR A 135 -8.57 -6.86 5.74
N ILE A 136 -8.83 -6.13 6.81
CA ILE A 136 -9.57 -4.86 6.74
C ILE A 136 -8.77 -3.84 5.92
N ASP A 137 -7.45 -3.78 6.07
CA ASP A 137 -6.61 -2.91 5.24
C ASP A 137 -6.69 -3.27 3.76
N ILE A 138 -6.73 -4.56 3.40
CA ILE A 138 -6.96 -4.98 2.00
C ILE A 138 -8.30 -4.43 1.47
N SER A 139 -9.38 -4.49 2.26
CA SER A 139 -10.66 -3.91 1.83
C SER A 139 -10.57 -2.40 1.61
N ARG A 140 -9.86 -1.67 2.47
CA ARG A 140 -9.65 -0.23 2.32
C ARG A 140 -8.82 0.09 1.08
N MET A 141 -7.85 -0.74 0.73
CA MET A 141 -7.11 -0.60 -0.53
C MET A 141 -8.09 -0.67 -1.72
N LEU A 142 -9.01 -1.64 -1.75
CA LEU A 142 -9.97 -1.75 -2.86
C LEU A 142 -10.89 -0.53 -3.04
N ASP A 143 -11.14 0.24 -1.98
CA ASP A 143 -11.97 1.45 -2.03
C ASP A 143 -11.22 2.69 -2.56
N THR A 144 -9.89 2.67 -2.60
CA THR A 144 -9.09 3.80 -3.08
C THR A 144 -9.10 3.88 -4.60
N GLN A 145 -9.49 5.06 -5.12
CA GLN A 145 -9.37 5.39 -6.54
C GLN A 145 -7.89 5.44 -6.93
N ARG A 146 -7.51 4.64 -7.93
CA ARG A 146 -6.11 4.44 -8.33
C ARG A 146 -5.95 4.23 -9.83
N SER A 147 -4.76 4.52 -10.34
CA SER A 147 -4.31 3.94 -11.62
C SER A 147 -4.24 2.41 -11.56
N HIS A 148 -4.52 1.73 -12.67
CA HIS A 148 -4.50 0.25 -12.75
C HIS A 148 -5.42 -0.49 -11.76
N ALA A 149 -6.56 0.11 -11.40
CA ALA A 149 -7.52 -0.46 -10.43
C ALA A 149 -8.00 -1.88 -10.79
N VAL A 150 -8.17 -2.19 -12.07
CA VAL A 150 -8.60 -3.52 -12.53
C VAL A 150 -7.53 -4.57 -12.26
N GLU A 151 -6.26 -4.25 -12.58
CA GLU A 151 -5.12 -5.14 -12.36
C GLU A 151 -4.81 -5.30 -10.88
N PHE A 152 -4.89 -4.22 -10.09
CA PHE A 152 -4.75 -4.30 -8.64
C PHE A 152 -5.83 -5.20 -8.02
N LYS A 153 -7.10 -5.03 -8.41
CA LYS A 153 -8.18 -5.89 -7.93
C LYS A 153 -7.92 -7.36 -8.28
N LYS A 154 -7.43 -7.67 -9.49
CA LYS A 154 -7.06 -9.05 -9.86
C LYS A 154 -5.97 -9.62 -8.96
N ALA A 155 -4.97 -8.83 -8.61
CA ALA A 155 -3.91 -9.25 -7.67
C ALA A 155 -4.49 -9.54 -6.27
N VAL A 156 -5.42 -8.72 -5.79
CA VAL A 156 -6.14 -8.94 -4.52
C VAL A 156 -7.02 -10.18 -4.58
N ASP A 157 -7.82 -10.36 -5.65
CA ASP A 157 -8.68 -11.53 -5.84
C ASP A 157 -7.84 -12.82 -5.85
N LEU A 158 -6.68 -12.81 -6.51
CA LEU A 158 -5.75 -13.94 -6.52
C LEU A 158 -5.20 -14.22 -5.12
N ALA A 159 -4.79 -13.19 -4.38
CA ALA A 159 -4.33 -13.34 -3.00
C ALA A 159 -5.40 -13.95 -2.09
N LEU A 160 -6.65 -13.48 -2.19
CA LEU A 160 -7.78 -13.96 -1.39
C LEU A 160 -8.28 -15.36 -1.80
N SER A 161 -7.90 -15.84 -2.99
CA SER A 161 -8.26 -17.18 -3.46
C SER A 161 -7.35 -18.30 -2.93
N ALA A 162 -6.27 -17.95 -2.23
CA ALA A 162 -5.34 -18.91 -1.65
C ALA A 162 -6.02 -19.75 -0.54
N PRO A 163 -5.85 -21.08 -0.50
CA PRO A 163 -6.57 -21.94 0.44
C PRO A 163 -6.15 -21.73 1.89
N GLU A 164 -4.91 -21.32 2.12
CA GLU A 164 -4.33 -20.95 3.42
C GLU A 164 -4.56 -19.49 3.82
N GLY A 165 -5.32 -18.72 3.03
CA GLY A 165 -5.47 -17.28 3.23
C GLY A 165 -4.28 -16.47 2.72
N VAL A 166 -4.28 -15.17 3.01
CA VAL A 166 -3.24 -14.25 2.56
C VAL A 166 -2.04 -14.31 3.49
N SER A 167 -0.88 -14.74 2.98
CA SER A 167 0.37 -14.72 3.75
C SER A 167 0.89 -13.30 4.02
N ASP A 168 1.70 -13.12 5.07
CA ASP A 168 2.38 -11.85 5.37
C ASP A 168 3.21 -11.33 4.19
N CYS A 169 3.94 -12.20 3.48
CA CYS A 169 4.66 -11.81 2.27
C CYS A 169 3.73 -11.32 1.15
N THR A 170 2.62 -12.03 0.91
CA THR A 170 1.63 -11.62 -0.11
C THR A 170 1.00 -10.27 0.24
N PHE A 171 0.62 -10.07 1.50
CA PHE A 171 0.08 -8.80 1.98
C PHE A 171 1.07 -7.64 1.79
N ARG A 172 2.34 -7.84 2.14
CA ARG A 172 3.36 -6.81 1.92
C ARG A 172 3.49 -6.44 0.46
N VAL A 173 3.44 -7.41 -0.46
CA VAL A 173 3.41 -7.10 -1.91
C VAL A 173 2.19 -6.26 -2.28
N LEU A 174 0.99 -6.59 -1.77
CA LEU A 174 -0.21 -5.77 -1.97
C LEU A 174 0.00 -4.33 -1.50
N THR A 175 0.57 -4.13 -0.31
CA THR A 175 0.87 -2.78 0.21
C THR A 175 1.89 -2.01 -0.64
N LEU A 176 2.84 -2.71 -1.27
CA LEU A 176 3.85 -2.10 -2.13
C LEU A 176 3.22 -1.58 -3.43
N ILE A 177 2.44 -2.42 -4.11
CA ILE A 177 1.80 -2.03 -5.38
C ILE A 177 0.64 -1.04 -5.16
N ASP A 178 -0.01 -1.09 -3.99
CA ASP A 178 -0.97 -0.09 -3.52
C ASP A 178 -0.34 1.31 -3.49
N ARG A 179 0.80 1.45 -2.81
CA ARG A 179 1.54 2.72 -2.72
C ARG A 179 2.12 3.18 -4.05
N ALA A 180 2.38 2.25 -4.96
CA ALA A 180 2.93 2.56 -6.29
C ALA A 180 1.88 3.15 -7.24
N THR A 181 0.58 2.96 -6.95
CA THR A 181 -0.53 3.40 -7.80
C THR A 181 -1.44 4.40 -7.08
N PRO A 182 -1.00 5.67 -6.95
CA PRO A 182 -1.88 6.73 -6.49
C PRO A 182 -3.03 7.01 -7.48
#